data_AF-A0A419J2Z4-F1
#
_entry.id   AF-A0A419J2Z4-F1
#
_cell.length_a   1.000
_cell.length_b   1.000
_cell.length_c   1.000
_cell.angle_alpha   90.00
_cell.angle_beta   90.00
_cell.angle_gamma   90.00
#
_symmetry.space_group_name_H-M   'P 1'
#
loop_
_entity.id
_entity.type
_entity.pdbx_description
1 polymer ?
#
loop_
_entity_poly.entity_id
_entity_poly.type
_entity_poly.pdbx_seq_one_letter_code
_entity_poly.pdbx_strand_id
1 'polypeptide(L)'
;MTRKIVVLSSCLLLMLILLNPLYALEMENGRSEEVIVRFEKPLTKVAQEVIRLYPVARAEIEKTFRAPIGFIPTVILIRDRDTFQRITGSRPVVAVAVSAEDLIIIDNSSMKSYPFTLKVTLKHELCHLFLNHYIKEGSLPRWLNEGISQWASDGIAELVTGRHDNVLKQATLSDRIIPLDDISKSFPEDERALHLAYEESKSVVEYISGEYGPDGILLVLDLLRDGHSVDSAFLSGLGVSASDLEERWREHLRRKTTWFLYMSDHLYQILFVLAAILLTYAFIKVIVKKRAYKDEGDDEGDRPAE
;
A
#
# COMPACT_ATOMS: atom_id res chain seq x y z
N MET A 1 16.19 -15.31 31.75
CA MET A 1 15.67 -16.60 31.24
C MET A 1 15.67 -16.57 29.70
N THR A 2 16.83 -16.29 29.12
CA THR A 2 17.01 -15.62 27.82
C THR A 2 17.94 -16.43 26.89
N ARG A 3 17.58 -17.70 26.65
CA ARG A 3 18.35 -18.59 25.76
C ARG A 3 17.51 -19.41 24.78
N LYS A 4 16.20 -19.16 24.67
CA LYS A 4 15.29 -20.00 23.86
C LYS A 4 14.95 -19.47 22.47
N ILE A 5 15.28 -18.22 22.12
CA ILE A 5 14.83 -17.62 20.84
C ILE A 5 15.80 -17.91 19.68
N VAL A 6 17.11 -18.04 19.93
CA VAL A 6 18.09 -18.30 18.86
C VAL A 6 18.01 -19.71 18.27
N VAL A 7 17.39 -20.67 18.97
CA VAL A 7 17.28 -22.06 18.51
C VAL A 7 16.09 -22.26 17.56
N LEU A 8 15.09 -21.38 17.55
CA LEU A 8 13.93 -21.55 16.65
C LEU A 8 14.24 -21.20 15.19
N SER A 9 15.16 -20.29 14.91
CA SER A 9 15.44 -19.81 13.54
C SER A 9 16.21 -20.86 12.71
N SER A 10 17.12 -21.61 13.32
CA SER A 10 17.85 -22.69 12.63
C SER A 10 16.97 -23.95 12.42
N CYS A 11 15.92 -24.11 13.23
CA CYS A 11 14.99 -25.23 13.12
C CYS A 11 13.98 -25.09 11.98
N LEU A 12 13.69 -23.89 11.47
CA LEU A 12 12.71 -23.71 10.39
C LEU A 12 13.23 -24.30 9.07
N LEU A 13 14.49 -24.02 8.73
CA LEU A 13 15.17 -24.62 7.58
C LEU A 13 15.41 -26.13 7.76
N LEU A 14 15.70 -26.58 8.99
CA LEU A 14 15.91 -28.01 9.28
C LEU A 14 14.58 -28.80 9.29
N MET A 15 13.46 -28.19 9.71
CA MET A 15 12.12 -28.76 9.61
C MET A 15 11.64 -28.86 8.16
N LEU A 16 11.98 -27.87 7.32
CA LEU A 16 11.71 -27.92 5.88
C LEU A 16 12.45 -29.08 5.18
N ILE A 17 13.53 -29.59 5.77
CA ILE A 17 14.32 -30.73 5.24
C ILE A 17 13.94 -32.07 5.88
N LEU A 18 13.44 -32.09 7.13
CA LEU A 18 13.27 -33.33 7.92
C LEU A 18 11.81 -33.78 8.17
N LEU A 19 10.78 -33.00 7.82
CA LEU A 19 9.38 -33.42 7.94
C LEU A 19 8.92 -34.20 6.69
N ASN A 20 9.11 -35.52 6.74
CA ASN A 20 8.50 -36.60 5.94
C ASN A 20 9.18 -36.99 4.61
N PRO A 21 9.74 -38.22 4.50
CA PRO A 21 10.17 -38.79 3.22
C PRO A 21 9.01 -39.25 2.32
N LEU A 22 7.74 -39.08 2.72
CA LEU A 22 6.57 -39.43 1.90
C LEU A 22 6.09 -38.28 0.98
N TYR A 23 6.54 -37.04 1.21
CA TYR A 23 6.20 -35.87 0.40
C TYR A 23 7.43 -34.98 0.23
N ALA A 24 8.57 -35.56 -0.19
CA ALA A 24 9.60 -34.76 -0.84
C ALA A 24 9.00 -34.25 -2.16
N LEU A 25 8.24 -33.15 -2.09
CA LEU A 25 7.83 -32.44 -3.29
C LEU A 25 9.11 -32.04 -4.01
N GLU A 26 9.28 -32.59 -5.21
CA GLU A 26 10.38 -32.26 -6.10
C GLU A 26 10.21 -30.80 -6.52
N MET A 27 10.75 -29.89 -5.70
CA MET A 27 10.75 -28.46 -5.96
C MET A 27 11.76 -28.19 -7.08
N GLU A 28 11.28 -27.59 -8.16
CA GLU A 28 12.13 -27.08 -9.23
C GLU A 28 12.71 -25.73 -8.82
N ASN A 29 13.90 -25.44 -9.36
CA ASN A 29 14.58 -24.17 -9.17
C ASN A 29 14.62 -23.43 -10.51
N GLY A 30 13.98 -22.26 -10.55
CA GLY A 30 14.20 -21.23 -11.55
C GLY A 30 15.15 -20.18 -10.98
N ARG A 31 15.96 -19.53 -11.83
CA ARG A 31 16.88 -18.50 -11.36
C ARG A 31 17.16 -17.48 -12.46
N SER A 32 17.34 -16.23 -12.05
CA SER A 32 18.06 -15.20 -12.82
C SER A 32 19.29 -14.73 -12.05
N GLU A 33 20.01 -13.75 -12.58
CA GLU A 33 21.11 -13.09 -11.85
C GLU A 33 20.62 -12.39 -10.57
N GLU A 34 19.32 -12.10 -10.46
CA GLU A 34 18.76 -11.21 -9.45
C GLU A 34 17.79 -11.89 -8.47
N VAL A 35 17.24 -13.06 -8.80
CA VAL A 35 16.29 -13.78 -7.94
C VAL A 35 16.39 -15.29 -8.13
N ILE A 36 16.19 -16.03 -7.04
CA ILE A 36 16.02 -17.48 -7.04
C ILE A 36 14.54 -17.79 -6.83
N VAL A 37 13.94 -18.68 -7.62
CA VAL A 37 12.53 -19.07 -7.50
C VAL A 37 12.42 -20.56 -7.29
N ARG A 38 11.81 -20.98 -6.18
CA ARG A 38 11.53 -22.39 -5.86
C ARG A 38 10.04 -22.67 -6.00
N PHE A 39 9.67 -23.69 -6.75
CA PHE A 39 8.27 -23.95 -7.07
C PHE A 39 7.99 -25.41 -7.41
N GLU A 40 6.73 -25.83 -7.29
CA GLU A 40 6.28 -27.15 -7.76
C GLU A 40 6.07 -27.13 -9.29
N LYS A 41 6.36 -28.23 -10.01
CA LYS A 41 6.15 -28.39 -11.48
C LYS A 41 4.89 -27.72 -12.06
N PRO A 42 3.70 -27.78 -11.45
CA PRO A 42 2.51 -27.11 -11.98
C PRO A 42 2.60 -25.57 -12.05
N LEU A 43 3.54 -24.96 -11.32
CA LEU A 43 3.72 -23.52 -11.17
C LEU A 43 4.80 -22.93 -12.09
N THR A 44 5.38 -23.70 -13.02
CA THR A 44 6.44 -23.23 -13.93
C THR A 44 6.11 -21.92 -14.64
N LYS A 45 4.87 -21.74 -15.11
CA LYS A 45 4.45 -20.49 -15.78
C LYS A 45 4.50 -19.28 -14.84
N VAL A 46 4.07 -19.47 -13.59
CA VAL A 46 4.08 -18.41 -12.57
C VAL A 46 5.52 -18.11 -12.16
N ALA A 47 6.36 -19.14 -12.01
CA ALA A 47 7.78 -18.95 -11.71
C ALA A 47 8.52 -18.17 -12.81
N GLN A 48 8.26 -18.47 -14.09
CA GLN A 48 8.78 -17.69 -15.21
C GLN A 48 8.30 -16.23 -15.19
N GLU A 49 7.06 -16.01 -14.75
CA GLU A 49 6.52 -14.66 -14.57
C GLU A 49 7.19 -13.91 -13.42
N VAL A 50 7.46 -14.56 -12.27
CA VAL A 50 8.27 -13.98 -11.19
C VAL A 50 9.63 -13.57 -11.70
N ILE A 51 10.34 -14.45 -12.41
CA ILE A 51 11.67 -14.19 -12.97
C ILE A 51 11.65 -12.97 -13.91
N ARG A 52 10.59 -12.83 -14.71
CA ARG A 52 10.41 -11.71 -15.64
C ARG A 52 10.07 -10.39 -14.95
N LEU A 53 9.25 -10.43 -13.90
CA LEU A 53 8.73 -9.24 -13.22
C LEU A 53 9.67 -8.71 -12.13
N TYR A 54 10.47 -9.59 -11.52
CA TYR A 54 11.34 -9.22 -10.40
C TYR A 54 12.32 -8.08 -10.72
N PRO A 55 13.05 -8.07 -11.86
CA PRO A 55 13.95 -6.96 -12.19
C PRO A 55 13.24 -5.60 -12.29
N VAL A 56 11.99 -5.60 -12.77
CA VAL A 56 11.16 -4.38 -12.85
C VAL A 56 10.77 -3.90 -11.46
N ALA A 57 10.31 -4.82 -10.60
CA ALA A 57 9.97 -4.50 -9.21
C ALA A 57 11.19 -3.98 -8.44
N ARG A 58 12.36 -4.61 -8.59
CA ARG A 58 13.62 -4.17 -8.02
C ARG A 58 13.97 -2.75 -8.46
N ALA A 59 13.99 -2.48 -9.77
CA ALA A 59 14.36 -1.17 -10.29
C ALA A 59 13.44 -0.05 -9.79
N GLU A 60 12.15 -0.34 -9.61
CA GLU A 60 11.20 0.62 -9.03
C GLU A 60 11.47 0.89 -7.54
N ILE A 61 11.81 -0.13 -6.75
CA ILE A 61 12.20 0.03 -5.34
C ILE A 61 13.50 0.82 -5.23
N GLU A 62 14.53 0.44 -5.99
CA GLU A 62 15.82 1.16 -5.99
C GLU A 62 15.66 2.62 -6.39
N LYS A 63 14.82 2.91 -7.38
CA LYS A 63 14.49 4.28 -7.79
C LYS A 63 13.74 5.05 -6.70
N THR A 64 12.78 4.41 -6.03
CA THR A 64 11.95 5.03 -4.99
C THR A 64 12.81 5.44 -3.79
N PHE A 65 13.67 4.54 -3.32
CA PHE A 65 14.51 4.78 -2.14
C PHE A 65 15.89 5.34 -2.44
N ARG A 66 16.24 5.53 -3.73
CA ARG A 66 17.53 6.05 -4.18
C ARG A 66 18.73 5.24 -3.66
N ALA A 67 18.53 3.94 -3.45
CA ALA A 67 19.52 3.03 -2.87
C ALA A 67 19.46 1.67 -3.58
N PRO A 68 20.62 1.03 -3.85
CA PRO A 68 20.65 -0.27 -4.51
C PRO A 68 20.24 -1.41 -3.57
N ILE A 69 19.65 -2.47 -4.12
CA ILE A 69 19.40 -3.72 -3.40
C ILE A 69 20.67 -4.58 -3.47
N GLY A 70 21.28 -4.86 -2.32
CA GLY A 70 22.56 -5.59 -2.22
C GLY A 70 22.45 -7.11 -2.06
N PHE A 71 21.24 -7.67 -2.08
CA PHE A 71 20.97 -9.09 -1.85
C PHE A 71 20.21 -9.74 -3.02
N ILE A 72 20.21 -11.07 -3.06
CA ILE A 72 19.47 -11.89 -4.04
C ILE A 72 18.45 -12.72 -3.25
N PRO A 73 17.15 -12.37 -3.28
CA PRO A 73 16.17 -13.10 -2.51
C PRO A 73 15.78 -14.42 -3.15
N THR A 74 15.22 -15.30 -2.32
CA THR A 74 14.55 -16.52 -2.76
C THR A 74 13.03 -16.34 -2.69
N VAL A 75 12.33 -16.58 -3.79
CA VAL A 75 10.87 -16.61 -3.85
C VAL A 75 10.40 -18.06 -3.83
N ILE A 76 9.60 -18.45 -2.84
CA ILE A 76 8.95 -19.76 -2.77
C ILE A 76 7.48 -19.60 -3.17
N LEU A 77 7.07 -20.34 -4.21
CA LEU A 77 5.67 -20.42 -4.62
C LEU A 77 5.01 -21.63 -3.98
N ILE A 78 4.01 -21.39 -3.13
CA ILE A 78 3.22 -22.43 -2.49
C ILE A 78 1.91 -22.59 -3.25
N ARG A 79 1.59 -23.83 -3.64
CA ARG A 79 0.39 -24.14 -4.44
C ARG A 79 -0.89 -24.11 -3.62
N ASP A 80 -0.80 -24.44 -2.34
CA ASP A 80 -1.93 -24.75 -1.46
C ASP A 80 -1.98 -23.83 -0.24
N ARG A 81 -3.15 -23.22 0.02
CA ARG A 81 -3.34 -22.24 1.10
C ARG A 81 -3.11 -22.84 2.48
N ASP A 82 -3.51 -24.09 2.71
CA ASP A 82 -3.32 -24.73 4.02
C ASP A 82 -1.84 -24.94 4.31
N THR A 83 -1.07 -25.31 3.29
CA THR A 83 0.40 -25.43 3.36
C THR A 83 1.04 -24.07 3.63
N PHE A 84 0.60 -23.03 2.93
CA PHE A 84 1.07 -21.67 3.17
C PHE A 84 0.81 -21.24 4.63
N GLN A 85 -0.41 -21.41 5.12
CA GLN A 85 -0.79 -21.04 6.49
C GLN A 85 -0.02 -21.83 7.56
N ARG A 86 0.27 -23.11 7.32
CA ARG A 86 1.12 -23.91 8.22
C ARG A 86 2.56 -23.39 8.29
N ILE A 87 3.10 -22.90 7.18
CA ILE A 87 4.47 -22.38 7.09
C ILE A 87 4.56 -20.97 7.69
N THR A 88 3.63 -20.08 7.35
CA THR A 88 3.70 -18.66 7.74
C THR A 88 3.02 -18.35 9.07
N GLY A 89 2.19 -19.26 9.59
CA GLY A 89 1.37 -19.03 10.77
C GLY A 89 0.33 -17.92 10.63
N SER A 90 0.18 -17.35 9.42
CA SER A 90 -0.57 -16.12 9.17
C SER A 90 -1.80 -16.41 8.31
N ARG A 91 -2.99 -16.03 8.79
CA ARG A 91 -4.28 -16.38 8.15
C ARG A 91 -4.77 -15.44 7.04
N PRO A 92 -4.52 -14.12 7.05
CA PRO A 92 -5.13 -13.23 6.05
C PRO A 92 -4.19 -12.79 4.91
N VAL A 93 -2.90 -13.09 4.97
CA VAL A 93 -1.92 -12.60 3.99
C VAL A 93 -1.76 -13.53 2.80
N VAL A 94 -1.50 -12.97 1.61
CA VAL A 94 -1.28 -13.71 0.35
C VAL A 94 0.19 -13.96 0.05
N ALA A 95 1.07 -13.20 0.70
CA ALA A 95 2.50 -13.38 0.67
C ALA A 95 3.12 -12.91 2.00
N VAL A 96 4.34 -13.35 2.27
CA VAL A 96 5.12 -12.96 3.45
C VAL A 96 6.59 -12.86 3.10
N ALA A 97 7.22 -11.74 3.47
CA ALA A 97 8.65 -11.57 3.53
C ALA A 97 9.22 -12.07 4.87
N VAL A 98 10.18 -12.99 4.80
CA VAL A 98 10.99 -13.47 5.93
C VAL A 98 12.38 -12.87 5.80
N SER A 99 12.55 -11.67 6.36
CA SER A 99 13.73 -10.83 6.11
C SER A 99 15.05 -11.40 6.62
N ALA A 100 15.02 -12.23 7.67
CA ALA A 100 16.23 -12.91 8.16
C ALA A 100 16.84 -13.90 7.15
N GLU A 101 16.07 -14.33 6.14
CA GLU A 101 16.46 -15.34 5.15
C GLU A 101 16.41 -14.82 3.71
N ASP A 102 16.19 -13.52 3.50
CA ASP A 102 15.95 -12.94 2.17
C ASP A 102 14.87 -13.70 1.37
N LEU A 103 13.82 -14.11 2.08
CA LEU A 103 12.84 -15.05 1.56
C LEU A 103 11.48 -14.37 1.36
N ILE A 104 10.87 -14.61 0.21
CA ILE A 104 9.49 -14.22 -0.09
C ILE A 104 8.69 -15.50 -0.31
N ILE A 105 7.62 -15.70 0.45
CA ILE A 105 6.73 -16.84 0.30
C ILE A 105 5.40 -16.34 -0.27
N ILE A 106 4.93 -16.91 -1.38
CA ILE A 106 3.69 -16.48 -2.05
C ILE A 106 2.69 -17.63 -2.08
N ASP A 107 1.47 -17.38 -1.62
CA ASP A 107 0.32 -18.27 -1.81
C ASP A 107 -0.26 -18.09 -3.22
N ASN A 108 0.16 -18.96 -4.14
CA ASN A 108 -0.31 -18.93 -5.51
C ASN A 108 -1.81 -19.24 -5.64
N SER A 109 -2.43 -19.95 -4.69
CA SER A 109 -3.86 -20.27 -4.76
C SER A 109 -4.71 -19.00 -4.61
N SER A 110 -4.31 -18.11 -3.71
CA SER A 110 -4.98 -16.84 -3.46
C SER A 110 -4.80 -15.82 -4.59
N MET A 111 -3.70 -15.93 -5.36
CA MET A 111 -3.44 -15.08 -6.54
C MET A 111 -4.44 -15.30 -7.69
N LYS A 112 -5.19 -16.41 -7.72
CA LYS A 112 -6.24 -16.66 -8.72
C LYS A 112 -7.62 -16.12 -8.33
N SER A 113 -7.87 -16.00 -7.03
CA SER A 113 -9.19 -15.64 -6.48
C SER A 113 -9.41 -14.15 -6.38
N TYR A 114 -8.32 -13.38 -6.31
CA TYR A 114 -8.33 -11.92 -6.24
C TYR A 114 -7.45 -11.37 -7.36
N PRO A 115 -7.82 -10.25 -8.02
CA PRO A 115 -7.03 -9.65 -9.09
C PRO A 115 -5.78 -8.94 -8.55
N PHE A 116 -4.96 -9.65 -7.78
CA PHE A 116 -3.61 -9.21 -7.42
C PHE A 116 -2.72 -9.29 -8.65
N THR A 117 -1.99 -8.22 -8.96
CA THR A 117 -0.89 -8.37 -9.91
C THR A 117 0.32 -8.92 -9.16
N LEU A 118 0.88 -10.04 -9.64
CA LEU A 118 2.09 -10.64 -9.08
C LEU A 118 3.22 -9.61 -8.92
N LYS A 119 3.32 -8.65 -9.84
CA LYS A 119 4.26 -7.53 -9.78
C LYS A 119 4.09 -6.70 -8.50
N VAL A 120 2.87 -6.30 -8.17
CA VAL A 120 2.58 -5.46 -7.00
C VAL A 120 2.89 -6.22 -5.71
N THR A 121 2.48 -7.49 -5.60
CA THR A 121 2.83 -8.34 -4.45
C THR A 121 4.34 -8.49 -4.31
N LEU A 122 5.07 -8.82 -5.39
CA LEU A 122 6.53 -8.92 -5.36
C LEU A 122 7.18 -7.61 -4.91
N LYS A 123 6.71 -6.47 -5.42
CA LYS A 123 7.23 -5.15 -5.08
C LYS A 123 7.07 -4.83 -3.59
N HIS A 124 5.93 -5.17 -3.01
CA HIS A 124 5.65 -4.98 -1.58
C HIS A 124 6.51 -5.87 -0.69
N GLU A 125 6.56 -7.18 -0.97
CA GLU A 125 7.38 -8.10 -0.18
C GLU A 125 8.88 -7.78 -0.32
N LEU A 126 9.31 -7.36 -1.52
CA LEU A 126 10.67 -6.87 -1.73
C LEU A 126 10.96 -5.57 -0.96
N CYS A 127 9.97 -4.70 -0.80
CA CYS A 127 10.11 -3.48 0.01
C CYS A 127 10.34 -3.83 1.49
N HIS A 128 9.62 -4.81 2.04
CA HIS A 128 9.88 -5.30 3.40
C HIS A 128 11.32 -5.83 3.57
N LEU A 129 11.80 -6.65 2.62
CA LEU A 129 13.18 -7.12 2.64
C LEU A 129 14.17 -5.95 2.56
N PHE A 130 13.95 -5.02 1.63
CA PHE A 130 14.79 -3.84 1.47
C PHE A 130 14.87 -3.01 2.75
N LEU A 131 13.73 -2.66 3.36
CA LEU A 131 13.68 -1.85 4.58
C LEU A 131 14.39 -2.52 5.76
N ASN A 132 14.31 -3.84 5.89
CA ASN A 132 15.01 -4.59 6.94
C ASN A 132 16.52 -4.70 6.71
N HIS A 133 17.01 -4.64 5.46
CA HIS A 133 18.44 -4.47 5.17
C HIS A 133 18.90 -3.04 5.35
N TYR A 134 18.03 -2.08 5.01
CA TYR A 134 18.34 -0.65 5.03
C TYR A 134 18.41 -0.10 6.45
N ILE A 135 17.58 -0.62 7.36
CA ILE A 135 17.48 -0.13 8.74
C ILE A 135 17.83 -1.26 9.71
N LYS A 136 18.60 -0.93 10.74
CA LYS A 136 18.95 -1.88 11.80
C LYS A 136 17.71 -2.50 12.44
N GLU A 137 17.73 -3.82 12.59
CA GLU A 137 16.65 -4.60 13.21
C GLU A 137 16.14 -3.97 14.51
N GLY A 138 14.82 -3.86 14.64
CA GLY A 138 14.13 -3.29 15.80
C GLY A 138 14.06 -1.77 15.84
N SER A 139 14.65 -1.06 14.88
CA SER A 139 14.63 0.42 14.84
C SER A 139 13.46 0.99 14.01
N LEU A 140 12.90 0.19 13.09
CA LEU A 140 11.78 0.57 12.23
C LEU A 140 10.46 0.02 12.82
N PRO A 141 9.51 0.89 13.22
CA PRO A 141 8.19 0.45 13.67
C PRO A 141 7.43 -0.34 12.62
N ARG A 142 6.68 -1.34 13.04
CA ARG A 142 5.94 -2.23 12.14
C ARG A 142 4.91 -1.48 11.29
N TRP A 143 4.19 -0.52 11.86
CA TRP A 143 3.25 0.32 11.11
C TRP A 143 3.95 1.15 10.03
N LEU A 144 5.17 1.63 10.30
CA LEU A 144 5.92 2.45 9.35
C LEU A 144 6.48 1.58 8.22
N ASN A 145 7.00 0.40 8.57
CA ASN A 145 7.44 -0.60 7.60
C ASN A 145 6.29 -0.97 6.65
N GLU A 146 5.14 -1.31 7.21
CA GLU A 146 3.94 -1.66 6.45
C GLU A 146 3.45 -0.51 5.56
N GLY A 147 3.29 0.67 6.13
CA GLY A 147 2.79 1.84 5.41
C GLY A 147 3.69 2.23 4.24
N ILE A 148 5.02 2.19 4.44
CA ILE A 148 5.99 2.49 3.38
C ILE A 148 5.99 1.39 2.32
N SER A 149 5.91 0.11 2.70
CA SER A 149 5.79 -0.99 1.74
C SER A 149 4.54 -0.85 0.87
N GLN A 150 3.41 -0.43 1.44
CA GLN A 150 2.18 -0.18 0.66
C GLN A 150 2.27 1.09 -0.21
N TRP A 151 2.87 2.16 0.31
CA TRP A 151 3.08 3.41 -0.43
C TRP A 151 4.01 3.20 -1.63
N ALA A 152 5.14 2.51 -1.41
CA ALA A 152 6.12 2.24 -2.45
C ALA A 152 5.56 1.28 -3.52
N SER A 153 4.67 0.36 -3.16
CA SER A 153 4.09 -0.63 -4.08
C SER A 153 2.89 -0.11 -4.89
N ASP A 154 2.65 1.20 -4.93
CA ASP A 154 1.50 1.85 -5.59
C ASP A 154 0.13 1.41 -5.04
N GLY A 155 0.05 1.18 -3.72
CA GLY A 155 -1.20 0.95 -3.01
C GLY A 155 -1.66 -0.51 -3.07
N ILE A 156 -1.19 -1.31 -2.10
CA ILE A 156 -1.66 -2.68 -1.92
C ILE A 156 -2.98 -2.79 -1.13
N ALA A 157 -3.29 -1.86 -0.22
CA ALA A 157 -4.47 -1.95 0.66
C ALA A 157 -5.78 -2.28 -0.07
N GLU A 158 -6.13 -1.53 -1.12
CA GLU A 158 -7.39 -1.73 -1.87
C GLU A 158 -7.51 -3.14 -2.47
N LEU A 159 -6.37 -3.80 -2.68
CA LEU A 159 -6.28 -5.14 -3.23
C LEU A 159 -6.15 -6.19 -2.11
N VAL A 160 -5.33 -5.95 -1.06
CA VAL A 160 -4.96 -6.94 -0.01
C VAL A 160 -6.02 -7.10 1.06
N THR A 161 -6.76 -6.05 1.41
CA THR A 161 -7.77 -6.14 2.48
C THR A 161 -9.15 -6.53 1.98
N GLY A 162 -9.34 -6.70 0.67
CA GLY A 162 -10.68 -6.62 0.08
C GLY A 162 -11.26 -5.21 0.21
N ARG A 163 -12.37 -4.93 -0.49
CA ARG A 163 -13.10 -3.65 -0.38
C ARG A 163 -13.73 -3.51 1.01
N HIS A 164 -12.89 -3.17 1.97
CA HIS A 164 -13.26 -2.75 3.31
C HIS A 164 -12.99 -1.25 3.45
N ASP A 165 -13.32 -0.48 2.38
CA ASP A 165 -13.17 0.97 2.16
C ASP A 165 -13.74 1.88 3.29
N ASN A 166 -14.28 1.27 4.34
CA ASN A 166 -14.93 1.91 5.47
C ASN A 166 -14.34 1.55 6.83
N VAL A 167 -13.39 0.63 6.99
CA VAL A 167 -12.89 0.25 8.34
C VAL A 167 -12.18 1.43 9.01
N LEU A 168 -11.26 2.09 8.31
CA LEU A 168 -10.60 3.30 8.82
C LEU A 168 -11.57 4.46 9.06
N LYS A 169 -12.53 4.67 8.15
CA LYS A 169 -13.56 5.71 8.30
C LYS A 169 -14.46 5.44 9.52
N GLN A 170 -14.89 4.19 9.72
CA GLN A 170 -15.68 3.78 10.87
C GLN A 170 -14.89 3.97 12.17
N ALA A 171 -13.61 3.55 12.20
CA ALA A 171 -12.73 3.77 13.34
C ALA A 171 -12.54 5.27 13.64
N THR A 172 -12.38 6.09 12.60
CA THR A 172 -12.28 7.56 12.73
C THR A 172 -13.53 8.18 13.35
N LEU A 173 -14.73 7.77 12.90
CA LEU A 173 -16.01 8.32 13.38
C LEU A 173 -16.39 7.81 14.78
N SER A 174 -15.96 6.61 15.15
CA SER A 174 -16.24 5.99 16.46
C SER A 174 -15.15 6.21 17.50
N ASP A 175 -14.11 6.97 17.15
CA ASP A 175 -12.92 7.21 17.97
C ASP A 175 -12.20 5.93 18.42
N ARG A 176 -12.05 5.00 17.47
CA ARG A 176 -11.44 3.66 17.66
C ARG A 176 -10.16 3.45 16.83
N ILE A 177 -9.48 4.54 16.48
CA ILE A 177 -8.17 4.49 15.82
C ILE A 177 -7.13 3.93 16.78
N ILE A 178 -6.35 2.94 16.35
CA ILE A 178 -5.33 2.30 17.17
C ILE A 178 -4.16 3.27 17.35
N PRO A 179 -3.66 3.48 18.59
CA PRO A 179 -2.42 4.23 18.80
C PRO A 179 -1.26 3.66 17.99
N LEU A 180 -0.46 4.52 17.34
CA LEU A 180 0.67 4.03 16.52
C LEU A 180 1.71 3.28 17.36
N ASP A 181 1.87 3.66 18.63
CA ASP A 181 2.75 2.94 19.57
C ASP A 181 2.28 1.49 19.80
N ASP A 182 0.96 1.26 19.89
CA ASP A 182 0.39 -0.09 20.10
C ASP A 182 0.67 -1.03 18.92
N ILE A 183 0.79 -0.49 17.70
CA ILE A 183 1.13 -1.24 16.48
C ILE A 183 2.59 -1.09 16.05
N SER A 184 3.47 -0.54 16.91
CA SER A 184 4.89 -0.35 16.58
C SER A 184 5.70 -1.65 16.64
N LYS A 185 5.33 -2.60 17.50
CA LYS A 185 6.04 -3.89 17.66
C LYS A 185 5.34 -5.06 16.97
N SER A 186 4.03 -5.10 17.04
CA SER A 186 3.20 -6.21 16.51
C SER A 186 1.84 -5.70 16.12
N PHE A 187 1.21 -6.34 15.14
CA PHE A 187 -0.17 -6.06 14.80
C PHE A 187 -1.14 -6.96 15.58
N PRO A 188 -2.40 -6.56 15.76
CA PRO A 188 -3.44 -7.37 16.38
C PRO A 188 -3.64 -8.72 15.67
N GLU A 189 -4.06 -9.75 16.43
CA GLU A 189 -4.40 -11.06 15.85
C GLU A 189 -5.85 -11.14 15.34
N ASP A 190 -6.74 -10.31 15.90
CA ASP A 190 -8.13 -10.21 15.43
C ASP A 190 -8.15 -9.66 14.01
N GLU A 191 -8.85 -10.35 13.11
CA GLU A 191 -8.87 -10.05 11.68
C GLU A 191 -9.28 -8.60 11.41
N ARG A 192 -10.34 -8.11 12.06
CA ARG A 192 -10.83 -6.73 11.84
C ARG A 192 -9.84 -5.69 12.36
N ALA A 193 -9.26 -5.91 13.54
CA ALA A 193 -8.25 -5.01 14.11
C ALA A 193 -6.94 -5.04 13.30
N LEU A 194 -6.55 -6.20 12.77
CA LEU A 194 -5.41 -6.35 11.88
C LEU A 194 -5.62 -5.58 10.57
N HIS A 195 -6.80 -5.71 9.95
CA HIS A 195 -7.16 -4.90 8.79
C HIS A 195 -7.11 -3.40 9.09
N LEU A 196 -7.60 -2.97 10.26
CA LEU A 196 -7.50 -1.58 10.68
C LEU A 196 -6.04 -1.14 10.81
N ALA A 197 -5.17 -1.95 11.42
CA ALA A 197 -3.74 -1.64 11.54
C ALA A 197 -3.05 -1.47 10.17
N TYR A 198 -3.40 -2.31 9.18
CA TYR A 198 -2.93 -2.16 7.80
C TYR A 198 -3.40 -0.85 7.15
N GLU A 199 -4.69 -0.50 7.31
CA GLU A 199 -5.26 0.75 6.77
C GLU A 199 -4.68 2.00 7.45
N GLU A 200 -4.48 1.97 8.76
CA GLU A 200 -3.86 3.06 9.52
C GLU A 200 -2.41 3.27 9.10
N SER A 201 -1.64 2.18 8.97
CA SER A 201 -0.25 2.20 8.51
C SER A 201 -0.11 2.85 7.15
N LYS A 202 -0.95 2.47 6.18
CA LYS A 202 -0.99 3.10 4.87
C LYS A 202 -1.37 4.58 4.99
N SER A 203 -2.46 4.88 5.69
CA SER A 203 -3.00 6.22 5.74
C SER A 203 -2.05 7.23 6.38
N VAL A 204 -1.30 6.85 7.41
CA VAL A 204 -0.33 7.75 8.04
C VAL A 204 0.85 8.03 7.11
N VAL A 205 1.33 7.04 6.35
CA VAL A 205 2.42 7.25 5.37
C VAL A 205 1.94 8.07 4.18
N GLU A 206 0.72 7.88 3.70
CA GLU A 206 0.11 8.76 2.70
C GLU A 206 -0.02 10.19 3.20
N TYR A 207 -0.38 10.38 4.47
CA TYR A 207 -0.41 11.69 5.10
C TYR A 207 0.99 12.32 5.17
N ILE A 208 2.02 11.56 5.58
CA ILE A 208 3.41 12.04 5.56
C ILE A 208 3.81 12.44 4.14
N SER A 209 3.55 11.60 3.14
CA SER A 209 3.85 11.87 1.74
C SER A 209 3.10 13.09 1.20
N GLY A 210 1.86 13.33 1.64
CA GLY A 210 1.04 14.44 1.19
C GLY A 210 1.46 15.78 1.79
N GLU A 211 1.82 15.80 3.07
CA GLU A 211 2.17 17.03 3.79
C GLU A 211 3.66 17.38 3.67
N TYR A 212 4.55 16.39 3.69
CA TYR A 212 6.01 16.58 3.71
C TYR A 212 6.69 16.13 2.41
N GLY A 213 5.92 15.59 1.46
CA GLY A 213 6.44 15.05 0.21
C GLY A 213 7.12 13.68 0.38
N PRO A 214 7.46 13.01 -0.75
CA PRO A 214 8.18 11.75 -0.74
C PRO A 214 9.57 11.87 -0.09
N ASP A 215 10.22 13.04 -0.23
CA ASP A 215 11.54 13.30 0.37
C ASP A 215 11.51 13.29 1.91
N GLY A 216 10.38 13.66 2.53
CA GLY A 216 10.21 13.57 3.99
C GLY A 216 10.29 12.13 4.49
N ILE A 217 9.71 11.18 3.76
CA ILE A 217 9.80 9.74 4.08
C ILE A 217 11.25 9.28 3.97
N LEU A 218 11.94 9.62 2.88
CA LEU A 218 13.34 9.23 2.67
C LEU A 218 14.25 9.79 3.76
N LEU A 219 14.06 11.04 4.18
CA LEU A 219 14.84 11.66 5.24
C LEU A 219 14.64 10.95 6.59
N VAL A 220 13.41 10.57 6.93
CA VAL A 220 13.12 9.78 8.14
C VAL A 220 13.82 8.41 8.05
N LEU A 221 13.75 7.73 6.91
CA LEU A 221 14.40 6.43 6.72
C LEU A 221 15.93 6.53 6.84
N ASP A 222 16.54 7.58 6.30
CA ASP A 222 17.98 7.82 6.41
C ASP A 222 18.40 8.07 7.87
N LEU A 223 17.62 8.84 8.63
CA LEU A 223 17.89 9.06 10.05
C LEU A 223 17.75 7.77 10.88
N LEU A 224 16.74 6.94 10.57
CA LEU A 224 16.58 5.63 11.20
C LEU A 224 17.73 4.68 10.85
N ARG A 225 18.19 4.67 9.59
CA ARG A 225 19.38 3.92 9.16
C ARG A 225 20.61 4.35 9.95
N ASP A 226 20.77 5.65 10.19
CA ASP A 226 21.90 6.22 10.92
C ASP A 226 21.81 6.00 12.45
N GLY A 227 20.75 5.31 12.91
CA GLY A 227 20.60 4.85 14.29
C GLY A 227 19.82 5.78 15.21
N HIS A 228 19.18 6.82 14.67
CA HIS A 228 18.28 7.66 15.45
C HIS A 228 17.04 6.88 15.91
N SER A 229 16.53 7.22 17.09
CA SER A 229 15.20 6.77 17.53
C SER A 229 14.11 7.35 16.63
N VAL A 230 12.94 6.71 16.57
CA VAL A 230 11.76 7.19 15.81
C VAL A 230 11.45 8.65 16.12
N ASP A 231 11.29 9.04 17.39
CA ASP A 231 10.99 10.43 17.73
C ASP A 231 12.05 11.42 17.24
N SER A 232 13.34 11.10 17.41
CA SER A 232 14.43 11.92 16.89
C SER A 232 14.44 11.98 15.37
N ALA A 233 14.12 10.89 14.67
CA ALA A 233 14.09 10.84 13.21
C ALA A 233 12.93 11.69 12.67
N PHE A 234 11.76 11.60 13.28
CA PHE A 234 10.59 12.42 12.90
C PHE A 234 10.81 13.89 13.24
N LEU A 235 11.38 14.20 14.40
CA LEU A 235 11.65 15.58 14.80
C LEU A 235 12.68 16.24 13.88
N SER A 236 13.78 15.56 13.59
CA SER A 236 14.83 16.09 12.69
C SER A 236 14.40 16.10 11.22
N GLY A 237 13.62 15.10 10.79
CA GLY A 237 13.23 14.93 9.39
C GLY A 237 11.99 15.74 8.98
N LEU A 238 10.98 15.78 9.84
CA LEU A 238 9.67 16.38 9.56
C LEU A 238 9.40 17.64 10.41
N GLY A 239 10.24 17.93 11.41
CA GLY A 239 10.05 19.05 12.32
C GLY A 239 8.97 18.83 13.39
N VAL A 240 8.51 17.59 13.57
CA VAL A 240 7.45 17.20 14.52
C VAL A 240 7.80 15.89 15.21
N SER A 241 7.40 15.71 16.46
CA SER A 241 7.52 14.41 17.12
C SER A 241 6.60 13.36 16.49
N ALA A 242 6.83 12.07 16.74
CA ALA A 242 5.93 11.02 16.23
C ALA A 242 4.52 11.16 16.83
N SER A 243 4.42 11.55 18.11
CA SER A 243 3.15 11.84 18.77
C SER A 243 2.41 13.04 18.17
N ASP A 244 3.11 14.14 17.86
CA ASP A 244 2.48 15.32 17.24
C ASP A 244 2.00 15.00 15.83
N LEU A 245 2.77 14.19 15.09
CA LEU A 245 2.35 13.71 13.77
C LEU A 245 1.10 12.86 13.87
N GLU A 246 1.04 11.93 14.82
CA GLU A 246 -0.14 11.08 15.04
C GLU A 246 -1.39 11.92 15.31
N GLU A 247 -1.29 12.92 16.18
CA GLU A 247 -2.40 13.83 16.49
C GLU A 247 -2.87 14.60 15.23
N ARG A 248 -1.93 15.20 14.49
CA ARG A 248 -2.24 15.95 13.25
C ARG A 248 -2.86 15.05 12.17
N TRP A 249 -2.37 13.82 12.04
CA TRP A 249 -2.92 12.82 11.13
C TRP A 249 -4.36 12.43 11.53
N ARG A 250 -4.61 12.16 12.81
CA ARG A 250 -5.96 11.88 13.34
C ARG A 250 -6.93 13.03 13.07
N GLU A 251 -6.50 14.28 13.26
CA GLU A 251 -7.29 15.46 12.90
C GLU A 251 -7.55 15.58 11.39
N HIS A 252 -6.53 15.30 10.56
CA HIS A 252 -6.68 15.24 9.11
C HIS A 252 -7.74 14.21 8.70
N LEU A 253 -7.70 13.00 9.27
CA LEU A 253 -8.69 11.96 9.02
C LEU A 253 -10.11 12.38 9.42
N ARG A 254 -10.27 12.97 10.60
CA ARG A 254 -11.58 13.47 11.07
C ARG A 254 -12.15 14.52 10.13
N ARG A 255 -11.34 15.49 9.69
CA ARG A 255 -11.75 16.54 8.74
C ARG A 255 -12.13 15.95 7.38
N LYS A 256 -11.27 15.09 6.81
CA LYS A 256 -11.52 14.43 5.52
C LYS A 256 -12.80 13.59 5.54
N THR A 257 -13.02 12.84 6.61
CA THR A 257 -14.22 11.99 6.77
C THR A 257 -15.46 12.84 6.93
N THR A 258 -15.42 13.90 7.75
CA THR A 258 -16.56 14.81 7.95
C THR A 258 -16.93 15.55 6.66
N TRP A 259 -15.94 16.04 5.92
CA TRP A 259 -16.16 16.68 4.62
C TRP A 259 -16.75 15.72 3.59
N PHE A 260 -16.25 14.48 3.53
CA PHE A 260 -16.78 13.45 2.66
C PHE A 260 -18.25 13.13 2.97
N LEU A 261 -18.61 13.02 4.26
CA LEU A 261 -20.00 12.81 4.68
C LEU A 261 -20.89 14.00 4.30
N TYR A 262 -20.44 15.22 4.58
CA TYR A 262 -21.16 16.45 4.22
C TYR A 262 -21.43 16.53 2.72
N MET A 263 -20.39 16.33 1.89
CA MET A 263 -20.51 16.35 0.43
C MET A 263 -21.43 15.24 -0.09
N SER A 264 -21.38 14.05 0.53
CA SER A 264 -22.23 12.92 0.15
C SER A 264 -23.70 13.18 0.46
N ASP A 265 -23.99 13.77 1.63
CA ASP A 265 -25.35 14.15 2.05
C ASP A 265 -25.93 15.28 1.18
N HIS A 266 -25.08 16.22 0.75
CA HIS A 266 -25.48 17.37 -0.05
C HIS A 266 -25.34 17.16 -1.56
N LEU A 267 -25.00 15.94 -2.02
CA LEU A 267 -24.71 15.66 -3.42
C LEU A 267 -25.83 16.08 -4.37
N TYR A 268 -27.08 15.72 -4.04
CA TYR A 268 -28.24 16.08 -4.85
C TYR A 268 -28.48 17.59 -4.90
N GLN A 269 -28.24 18.29 -3.79
CA GLN A 269 -28.37 19.75 -3.72
C GLN A 269 -27.30 20.42 -4.59
N ILE A 270 -26.06 19.95 -4.51
CA ILE A 270 -24.95 20.45 -5.35
C ILE A 270 -25.27 20.23 -6.83
N LEU A 271 -25.72 19.03 -7.22
CA LEU A 271 -26.10 18.73 -8.59
C LEU A 271 -27.27 19.59 -9.06
N PHE A 272 -28.27 19.84 -8.21
CA PHE A 272 -29.40 20.68 -8.52
C PHE A 272 -28.99 22.14 -8.74
N VAL A 273 -28.14 22.69 -7.87
CA VAL A 273 -27.59 24.05 -8.03
C VAL A 273 -26.75 24.15 -9.31
N LEU A 274 -25.93 23.14 -9.60
CA LEU A 274 -25.12 23.11 -10.83
C LEU A 274 -26.00 23.05 -12.09
N ALA A 275 -27.06 22.24 -12.06
CA ALA A 275 -28.05 22.18 -13.14
C ALA A 275 -28.79 23.52 -13.31
N ALA A 276 -29.18 24.16 -12.21
CA ALA A 276 -29.82 25.48 -12.24
C ALA A 276 -28.91 26.54 -12.88
N ILE A 277 -27.63 26.58 -12.50
CA ILE A 277 -26.64 27.49 -13.09
C ILE A 277 -26.49 27.25 -14.59
N LEU A 278 -26.38 25.99 -15.03
CA LEU A 278 -26.26 25.65 -16.46
C LEU A 278 -27.51 26.06 -17.25
N LEU A 279 -28.70 25.84 -16.69
CA LEU A 279 -29.97 26.24 -17.30
C LEU A 279 -30.08 27.76 -17.40
N THR A 280 -29.72 28.50 -16.34
CA THR A 280 -29.70 29.97 -16.37
C THR A 280 -28.70 30.48 -17.40
N TYR A 281 -27.50 29.91 -17.48
CA TYR A 281 -26.51 30.29 -18.49
C TYR A 281 -27.00 30.01 -19.92
N ALA A 282 -27.57 28.83 -20.17
CA ALA A 282 -28.14 28.47 -21.47
C ALA A 282 -29.27 29.43 -21.86
N PHE A 283 -30.15 29.76 -20.92
CA PHE A 283 -31.24 30.71 -21.11
C PHE A 283 -30.73 32.12 -21.46
N ILE A 284 -29.73 32.62 -20.75
CA ILE A 284 -29.09 33.91 -21.05
C ILE A 284 -28.49 33.88 -22.47
N LYS A 285 -27.77 32.82 -22.84
CA LYS A 285 -27.22 32.67 -24.20
C LYS A 285 -28.30 32.68 -25.29
N VAL A 286 -29.43 32.03 -25.05
CA VAL A 286 -30.57 32.03 -25.98
C VAL A 286 -31.14 33.45 -26.13
N ILE A 287 -31.30 34.20 -25.03
CA ILE A 287 -31.77 35.58 -25.08
C ILE A 287 -30.81 36.48 -25.85
N VAL A 288 -29.50 36.39 -25.58
CA VAL A 288 -28.48 37.20 -26.28
C VAL A 288 -28.48 36.87 -27.77
N LYS A 289 -28.51 35.59 -28.15
CA LYS A 289 -28.60 35.18 -29.56
C LYS A 289 -29.87 35.72 -30.23
N LYS A 290 -31.02 35.63 -29.56
CA LYS A 290 -32.30 36.13 -30.11
C LYS A 290 -32.29 37.65 -30.31
N ARG A 291 -31.61 38.40 -29.46
CA ARG A 291 -31.46 39.87 -29.62
C ARG A 291 -30.57 40.21 -30.83
N ALA A 292 -29.44 39.51 -30.99
CA ALA A 292 -28.54 39.74 -32.14
C ALA A 292 -29.22 39.51 -33.51
N TYR A 293 -30.06 38.47 -33.64
CA TYR A 293 -30.82 38.23 -34.88
C TYR A 293 -31.91 39.27 -35.17
N LYS A 294 -32.39 39.98 -34.14
CA LYS A 294 -33.44 40.99 -34.31
C LYS A 294 -32.84 42.30 -34.86
N ASP A 295 -31.62 42.63 -34.43
CA ASP A 295 -30.91 43.82 -34.92
C ASP A 295 -30.43 43.67 -36.38
N GLU A 296 -30.17 42.46 -36.87
CA GLU A 296 -29.82 42.20 -38.28
C GLU A 296 -31.03 42.23 -39.25
N GLY A 297 -32.23 41.87 -38.77
CA GLY A 297 -33.45 41.84 -39.61
C GLY A 297 -34.09 43.20 -39.85
N ASP A 298 -33.83 44.18 -38.98
CA ASP A 298 -34.36 45.54 -39.12
C ASP A 298 -33.50 46.41 -40.09
N ASP A 299 -32.28 45.99 -40.45
CA ASP A 299 -31.35 46.71 -41.35
C ASP A 299 -31.52 46.33 -42.83
N GLU A 300 -32.19 45.21 -43.15
CA GLU A 300 -32.50 44.80 -44.54
C GLU A 300 -33.82 45.39 -45.08
N GLY A 301 -34.63 46.03 -44.24
CA GLY A 301 -35.94 46.58 -44.61
C GLY A 301 -35.92 47.94 -45.31
N ASP A 302 -34.77 48.61 -45.42
CA ASP A 302 -34.68 50.02 -45.84
C ASP A 302 -33.88 50.25 -47.14
N ARG A 303 -33.74 49.22 -48.00
CA ARG A 303 -33.16 49.43 -49.34
C ARG A 303 -34.24 49.94 -50.31
N PRO A 304 -34.10 51.15 -50.89
CA PRO A 304 -35.04 51.62 -51.89
C PRO A 304 -34.93 50.76 -53.16
N ALA A 305 -36.08 50.35 -53.70
CA ALA A 305 -36.18 49.73 -55.02
C ALA A 305 -35.90 50.80 -56.09
N GLU A 306 -34.86 50.59 -56.89
CA GLU A 306 -34.65 51.31 -58.16
C GLU A 306 -35.60 50.84 -59.26
#